data_AF-A0A0M0JAV2-F1
#
_entry.id   AF-A0A0M0JAV2-F1
#
_cell.length_a   1.000
_cell.length_b   1.000
_cell.length_c   1.000
_cell.angle_alpha   90.00
_cell.angle_beta   90.00
_cell.angle_gamma   90.00
#
_symmetry.space_group_name_H-M   'P 1'
#
loop_
_entity.id
_entity.type
_entity.pdbx_description
1 polymer ?
#
loop_
_entity_poly.entity_id
_entity_poly.type
_entity_poly.pdbx_seq_one_letter_code
_entity_poly.pdbx_strand_id
1 'polypeptide(L)'
;MPPDCLAHQVRHTSPSTADECGERYCTALHIDTNQGGHFRAATVLLYLHDIEHGGETRFPLVGAAEGSEIRLAAERLADLGITAFSPSEDIEWPPLHLRKPLLDAAEAEGVGLCIQPKAGLAAVFWTHTPDGLDKYSWHAGARVPPEATDGKLIAQKFKSLPVQWRPTRKADAVRLPVELSPPLGLGLGVA
;
A
#
# COMPACT_ATOMS: atom_id res chain seq x y z
N MET A 1 8.23 -27.16 10.54
CA MET A 1 7.63 -26.13 9.67
C MET A 1 6.85 -25.17 10.57
N PRO A 2 7.20 -23.88 10.69
CA PRO A 2 6.37 -22.97 11.46
C PRO A 2 5.05 -22.71 10.71
N PRO A 3 3.91 -22.56 11.41
CA PRO A 3 2.57 -22.58 10.83
C PRO A 3 2.17 -21.37 9.94
N ASP A 4 3.08 -20.42 9.68
CA ASP A 4 2.69 -19.10 9.14
C ASP A 4 2.82 -18.93 7.61
N CYS A 5 3.21 -19.95 6.84
CA CYS A 5 3.64 -19.72 5.44
C CYS A 5 2.54 -19.74 4.35
N LEU A 6 1.31 -20.21 4.61
CA LEU A 6 0.38 -20.55 3.52
C LEU A 6 -1.00 -19.88 3.54
N ALA A 7 -1.33 -19.01 4.50
CA ALA A 7 -2.59 -18.28 4.42
C ALA A 7 -2.53 -17.30 3.23
N HIS A 8 -3.33 -17.56 2.20
CA HIS A 8 -3.77 -16.54 1.24
C HIS A 8 -5.04 -15.94 1.84
N GLN A 9 -5.11 -14.62 1.92
CA GLN A 9 -6.29 -13.94 2.45
C GLN A 9 -7.11 -13.42 1.28
N VAL A 10 -8.33 -13.92 1.14
CA VAL A 10 -9.33 -13.25 0.31
C VAL A 10 -9.89 -12.10 1.14
N ARG A 11 -9.73 -10.88 0.64
CA ARG A 11 -10.32 -9.67 1.22
C ARG A 11 -11.52 -9.26 0.41
N HIS A 12 -12.62 -9.03 1.11
CA HIS A 12 -13.80 -8.39 0.59
C HIS A 12 -13.87 -6.96 1.11
N THR A 13 -14.04 -6.00 0.20
CA THR A 13 -14.37 -4.62 0.54
C THR A 13 -15.80 -4.39 0.07
N SER A 14 -16.71 -4.18 1.01
CA SER A 14 -18.11 -3.89 0.71
C SER A 14 -18.24 -2.61 -0.13
N PRO A 15 -19.27 -2.53 -1.00
CA PRO A 15 -19.68 -1.28 -1.59
C PRO A 15 -19.97 -0.28 -0.48
N SER A 16 -19.45 0.93 -0.61
CA SER A 16 -19.79 1.98 0.34
C SER A 16 -20.96 2.77 -0.23
N THR A 17 -22.07 2.81 0.50
CA THR A 17 -23.19 3.74 0.26
C THR A 17 -22.88 5.15 0.78
N ALA A 18 -21.73 5.35 1.41
CA ALA A 18 -21.46 6.57 2.17
C ALA A 18 -21.22 7.76 1.24
N ASP A 19 -22.26 8.58 1.08
CA ASP A 19 -22.17 10.04 1.21
C ASP A 19 -21.84 10.45 2.66
N GLU A 20 -21.99 9.56 3.66
CA GLU A 20 -21.85 9.87 5.09
C GLU A 20 -20.41 10.17 5.57
N CYS A 21 -19.37 9.72 4.85
CA CYS A 21 -17.97 9.94 5.24
C CYS A 21 -17.26 11.00 4.38
N GLY A 22 -17.78 11.34 3.20
CA GLY A 22 -17.13 12.24 2.25
C GLY A 22 -15.73 11.80 1.76
N GLU A 23 -15.23 10.64 2.22
CA GLU A 23 -13.90 10.14 1.90
C GLU A 23 -13.89 9.34 0.60
N ARG A 24 -13.08 9.79 -0.37
CA ARG A 24 -12.82 9.09 -1.65
C ARG A 24 -12.11 7.74 -1.47
N TYR A 25 -11.56 7.48 -0.28
CA TYR A 25 -10.72 6.32 0.00
C TYR A 25 -11.27 5.56 1.20
N CYS A 26 -11.66 4.30 0.99
CA CYS A 26 -12.30 3.50 2.05
C CYS A 26 -11.32 2.66 2.86
N THR A 27 -10.06 2.54 2.41
CA THR A 27 -9.03 1.82 3.17
C THR A 27 -7.91 2.75 3.61
N ALA A 28 -7.28 2.39 4.73
CA ALA A 28 -6.11 3.03 5.28
C ALA A 28 -5.02 3.22 4.21
N LEU A 29 -4.41 4.40 4.17
CA LEU A 29 -3.12 4.58 3.49
C LEU A 29 -2.07 3.84 4.32
N HIS A 30 -1.35 2.89 3.72
CA HIS A 30 -0.39 2.05 4.45
C HIS A 30 0.73 1.50 3.55
N ILE A 31 1.79 1.03 4.21
CA ILE A 31 2.81 0.14 3.70
C ILE A 31 2.60 -1.23 4.35
N ASP A 32 2.69 -2.29 3.56
CA ASP A 32 2.48 -3.67 4.04
C ASP A 32 3.62 -4.19 4.93
N THR A 33 3.80 -3.68 6.14
CA THR A 33 4.91 -4.06 7.04
C THR A 33 4.57 -5.17 8.04
N ASN A 34 3.34 -5.68 8.04
CA ASN A 34 2.78 -6.49 9.13
C ASN A 34 2.70 -5.74 10.48
N GLN A 35 1.89 -4.68 10.53
CA GLN A 35 1.62 -3.91 11.77
C GLN A 35 2.91 -3.37 12.43
N GLY A 36 3.82 -2.84 11.61
CA GLY A 36 5.12 -2.34 12.06
C GLY A 36 6.13 -3.43 12.43
N GLY A 37 5.93 -4.68 11.99
CA GLY A 37 6.90 -5.77 12.17
C GLY A 37 8.03 -5.77 11.14
N HIS A 38 7.89 -5.01 10.05
CA HIS A 38 8.85 -4.84 8.94
C HIS A 38 9.42 -6.17 8.41
N PHE A 39 8.60 -7.22 8.30
CA PHE A 39 9.05 -8.54 7.84
C PHE A 39 8.38 -9.05 6.57
N ARG A 40 7.58 -8.23 5.89
CA ARG A 40 7.03 -8.53 4.57
C ARG A 40 7.92 -7.85 3.54
N ALA A 41 8.46 -8.62 2.60
CA ALA A 41 9.36 -8.16 1.56
C ALA A 41 8.60 -7.67 0.32
N ALA A 42 7.50 -8.34 -0.02
CA ALA A 42 6.68 -8.03 -1.18
C ALA A 42 5.22 -8.42 -0.95
N THR A 43 4.34 -7.74 -1.67
CA THR A 43 2.90 -7.98 -1.70
C THR A 43 2.47 -8.37 -3.11
N VAL A 44 1.55 -9.34 -3.18
CA VAL A 44 0.80 -9.68 -4.39
C VAL A 44 -0.67 -9.41 -4.11
N LEU A 45 -1.30 -8.60 -4.97
CA LEU A 45 -2.74 -8.35 -5.00
C LEU A 45 -3.29 -8.93 -6.30
N LEU A 46 -4.09 -10.00 -6.22
CA LEU A 46 -4.81 -10.58 -7.36
C LEU A 46 -6.27 -10.14 -7.32
N TYR A 47 -6.72 -9.39 -8.32
CA TYR A 47 -8.11 -8.98 -8.44
C TYR A 47 -8.94 -10.15 -8.99
N LEU A 48 -10.00 -10.52 -8.25
CA LEU A 48 -10.79 -11.70 -8.56
C LEU A 48 -11.95 -11.42 -9.51
N HIS A 49 -12.30 -10.14 -9.69
CA HIS A 49 -13.34 -9.70 -10.62
C HIS A 49 -13.11 -8.25 -11.07
N ASP A 50 -13.88 -7.86 -12.08
CA ASP A 50 -13.87 -6.52 -12.65
C ASP A 50 -14.65 -5.52 -11.79
N ILE A 51 -14.10 -4.32 -11.64
CA ILE A 51 -14.84 -3.13 -11.20
C ILE A 51 -14.67 -2.07 -12.29
N GLU A 52 -15.77 -1.53 -12.80
CA GLU A 52 -15.72 -0.55 -13.91
C GLU A 52 -15.18 0.81 -13.47
N HIS A 53 -15.65 1.32 -12.32
CA HIS A 53 -15.26 2.61 -11.78
C HIS A 53 -15.06 2.53 -10.27
N GLY A 54 -14.11 3.30 -9.73
CA GLY A 54 -13.79 3.25 -8.30
C GLY A 54 -13.12 1.93 -7.91
N GLY A 55 -12.91 1.76 -6.60
CA GLY A 55 -12.28 0.57 -6.04
C GLY A 55 -10.82 0.38 -6.46
N GLU A 56 -10.17 1.36 -7.08
CA GLU A 56 -8.79 1.26 -7.54
C GLU A 56 -7.84 1.06 -6.38
N THR A 57 -6.74 0.35 -6.61
CA THR A 57 -5.60 0.41 -5.69
C THR A 57 -4.70 1.56 -6.15
N ARG A 58 -4.49 2.55 -5.29
CA ARG A 58 -3.71 3.75 -5.58
C ARG A 58 -2.38 3.74 -4.85
N PHE A 59 -1.32 4.09 -5.57
CA PHE A 59 0.02 4.33 -5.06
C PHE A 59 0.36 5.81 -5.27
N PRO A 60 0.10 6.69 -4.28
CA PRO A 60 0.15 8.14 -4.47
C PRO A 60 1.52 8.72 -4.83
N LEU A 61 2.61 8.02 -4.52
CA LEU A 61 3.96 8.57 -4.73
C LEU A 61 4.57 8.19 -6.08
N VAL A 62 3.95 7.28 -6.84
CA VAL A 62 4.53 6.84 -8.13
C VAL A 62 4.54 8.02 -9.10
N GLY A 63 5.72 8.37 -9.61
CA GLY A 63 5.90 9.54 -10.48
C GLY A 63 6.07 10.87 -9.76
N ALA A 64 6.02 10.89 -8.41
CA ALA A 64 6.36 12.08 -7.64
C ALA A 64 7.83 12.48 -7.84
N ALA A 65 8.07 13.76 -8.09
CA ALA A 65 9.42 14.29 -8.29
C ALA A 65 10.28 14.10 -7.03
N GLU A 66 11.58 13.91 -7.23
CA GLU A 66 12.53 13.91 -6.13
C GLU A 66 12.52 15.27 -5.40
N GLY A 67 12.45 15.23 -4.07
CA GLY A 67 12.34 16.44 -3.24
C GLY A 67 10.97 17.12 -3.24
N SER A 68 9.95 16.56 -3.91
CA SER A 68 8.57 17.05 -3.77
C SER A 68 8.09 16.96 -2.32
N GLU A 69 7.24 17.91 -1.90
CA GLU A 69 6.70 17.96 -0.54
C GLU A 69 5.98 16.66 -0.16
N ILE A 70 5.22 16.08 -1.10
CA ILE A 70 4.52 14.81 -0.89
C ILE A 70 5.50 13.65 -0.62
N ARG A 71 6.62 13.60 -1.35
CA ARG A 71 7.64 12.58 -1.18
C ARG A 71 8.37 12.76 0.15
N LEU A 72 8.75 13.99 0.49
CA LEU A 72 9.42 14.31 1.76
C LEU A 72 8.52 14.00 2.96
N ALA A 73 7.21 14.27 2.85
CA ALA A 73 6.24 13.92 3.89
C ALA A 73 6.14 12.40 4.09
N ALA A 74 6.05 11.63 3.01
CA ALA A 74 6.00 10.18 3.07
C ALA A 74 7.29 9.54 3.60
N GLU A 75 8.45 10.09 3.26
CA GLU A 75 9.75 9.68 3.79
C GLU A 75 9.81 9.91 5.31
N ARG A 76 9.44 11.11 5.78
CA ARG A 76 9.40 11.42 7.22
C ARG A 76 8.49 10.47 8.01
N LEU A 77 7.33 10.12 7.44
CA LEU A 77 6.41 9.17 8.09
C LEU A 77 7.03 7.78 8.21
N ALA A 78 7.66 7.29 7.13
CA ALA A 78 8.33 6.00 7.14
C ALA A 78 9.51 5.98 8.14
N ASP A 79 10.30 7.06 8.20
CA ASP A 79 11.43 7.21 9.14
C ASP A 79 10.99 7.23 10.61
N LEU A 80 9.78 7.74 10.88
CA LEU A 80 9.14 7.72 12.20
C LEU A 80 8.49 6.35 12.51
N GLY A 81 8.58 5.37 11.62
CA GLY A 81 7.99 4.04 11.77
C GLY A 81 6.47 3.99 11.55
N ILE A 82 5.87 5.08 11.06
CA ILE A 82 4.44 5.14 10.75
C ILE A 82 4.23 4.50 9.39
N THR A 83 3.57 3.36 9.39
CA THR A 83 3.39 2.53 8.19
C THR A 83 1.93 2.24 7.89
N ALA A 84 0.99 2.79 8.66
CA ALA A 84 -0.44 2.70 8.39
C ALA A 84 -1.18 3.86 9.05
N PHE A 85 -2.23 4.33 8.39
CA PHE A 85 -3.22 5.27 8.94
C PHE A 85 -4.57 4.57 9.06
N SER A 86 -4.93 4.04 10.25
CA SER A 86 -6.24 3.40 10.43
C SER A 86 -7.39 4.44 10.40
N PRO A 87 -8.54 4.14 9.77
CA PRO A 87 -9.73 5.00 9.83
C PRO A 87 -10.35 5.12 11.23
N SER A 88 -10.03 4.18 12.13
CA SER A 88 -10.74 4.00 13.41
C SER A 88 -9.98 4.47 14.64
N GLU A 89 -8.85 5.16 14.47
CA GLU A 89 -7.95 5.47 15.57
C GLU A 89 -8.03 6.94 15.97
N ASP A 90 -8.63 7.19 17.14
CA ASP A 90 -8.50 8.40 17.97
C ASP A 90 -7.06 8.57 18.50
N ILE A 91 -6.07 8.43 17.62
CA ILE A 91 -4.67 8.64 17.96
C ILE A 91 -4.33 10.10 17.69
N GLU A 92 -4.24 10.88 18.78
CA GLU A 92 -3.43 12.08 18.82
C GLU A 92 -1.98 11.69 18.48
N TRP A 93 -1.65 11.88 17.20
CA TRP A 93 -0.31 11.97 16.63
C TRP A 93 0.34 10.71 15.97
N PRO A 94 0.82 10.81 14.70
CA PRO A 94 0.48 11.81 13.69
C PRO A 94 -0.73 11.33 12.86
N PRO A 95 -1.67 12.23 12.56
CA PRO A 95 -3.08 11.89 12.61
C PRO A 95 -3.65 11.65 11.22
N LEU A 96 -4.89 11.16 11.19
CA LEU A 96 -5.79 11.14 10.03
C LEU A 96 -5.71 12.40 9.13
N HIS A 97 -5.31 13.55 9.67
CA HIS A 97 -5.07 14.78 8.91
C HIS A 97 -3.88 14.75 7.96
N LEU A 98 -2.98 13.75 7.96
CA LEU A 98 -1.90 13.60 6.96
C LEU A 98 -2.24 12.61 5.84
N ARG A 99 -3.17 11.67 6.10
CA ARG A 99 -3.67 10.71 5.09
C ARG A 99 -4.33 11.42 3.92
N LYS A 100 -5.26 12.33 4.23
CA LYS A 100 -5.99 13.11 3.22
C LYS A 100 -5.04 14.02 2.42
N PRO A 101 -4.13 14.80 3.03
CA PRO A 101 -3.14 15.58 2.30
C PRO A 101 -2.23 14.77 1.40
N LEU A 102 -1.77 13.56 1.77
CA LEU A 102 -0.92 12.79 0.85
C LEU A 102 -1.69 12.37 -0.41
N LEU A 103 -2.91 11.87 -0.27
CA LEU A 103 -3.71 11.45 -1.43
C LEU A 103 -4.22 12.64 -2.24
N ASP A 104 -4.64 13.72 -1.58
CA ASP A 104 -5.10 14.94 -2.23
C ASP A 104 -3.94 15.72 -2.88
N ALA A 105 -2.76 15.75 -2.27
CA ALA A 105 -1.56 16.35 -2.86
C ALA A 105 -1.08 15.54 -4.07
N ALA A 106 -1.15 14.21 -4.02
CA ALA A 106 -0.80 13.38 -5.19
C ALA A 106 -1.72 13.72 -6.37
N GLU A 107 -3.02 13.86 -6.10
CA GLU A 107 -4.00 14.26 -7.10
C GLU A 107 -3.73 15.69 -7.62
N ALA A 108 -3.44 16.64 -6.74
CA ALA A 108 -3.13 18.02 -7.11
C ALA A 108 -1.83 18.14 -7.93
N GLU A 109 -0.82 17.33 -7.62
CA GLU A 109 0.43 17.24 -8.38
C GLU A 109 0.28 16.42 -9.68
N GLY A 110 -0.85 15.74 -9.89
CA GLY A 110 -1.08 14.89 -11.06
C GLY A 110 -0.19 13.64 -11.07
N VAL A 111 0.21 13.17 -9.89
CA VAL A 111 1.07 12.00 -9.72
C VAL A 111 0.30 10.83 -9.11
N GLY A 112 0.97 9.67 -9.07
CA GLY A 112 0.44 8.43 -8.52
C GLY A 112 0.06 7.42 -9.59
N LEU A 113 0.02 6.15 -9.19
CA LEU A 113 -0.43 5.04 -10.02
C LEU A 113 -1.77 4.53 -9.51
N CYS A 114 -2.76 4.40 -10.38
CA CYS A 114 -4.05 3.80 -10.08
C CYS A 114 -4.19 2.48 -10.82
N ILE A 115 -4.54 1.42 -10.10
CA ILE A 115 -4.79 0.10 -10.67
C ILE A 115 -6.28 -0.19 -10.55
N GLN A 116 -6.98 -0.12 -11.68
CA GLN A 116 -8.39 -0.51 -11.77
C GLN A 116 -8.51 -2.04 -11.58
N PRO A 117 -9.43 -2.54 -10.74
CA PRO A 117 -9.63 -3.97 -10.57
C PRO A 117 -10.14 -4.61 -11.86
N LYS A 118 -9.38 -5.59 -12.36
CA LYS A 118 -9.72 -6.43 -13.52
C LYS A 118 -9.42 -7.88 -13.21
N ALA A 119 -10.36 -8.77 -13.51
CA ALA A 119 -10.27 -10.18 -13.18
C ALA A 119 -8.96 -10.79 -13.72
N GLY A 120 -8.19 -11.43 -12.85
CA GLY A 120 -6.92 -12.05 -13.20
C GLY A 120 -5.72 -11.09 -13.24
N LEU A 121 -5.93 -9.78 -13.13
CA LEU A 121 -4.83 -8.81 -13.00
C LEU A 121 -4.17 -8.97 -11.64
N ALA A 122 -2.84 -9.00 -11.63
CA ALA A 122 -2.05 -9.06 -10.40
C ALA A 122 -1.13 -7.84 -10.30
N ALA A 123 -1.20 -7.13 -9.17
CA ALA A 123 -0.20 -6.14 -8.80
C ALA A 123 0.84 -6.80 -7.88
N VAL A 124 2.11 -6.66 -8.24
CA VAL A 124 3.25 -7.14 -7.45
C VAL A 124 4.16 -5.96 -7.16
N PHE A 125 4.45 -5.74 -5.88
CA PHE A 125 5.31 -4.64 -5.44
C PHE A 125 6.12 -5.04 -4.21
N TRP A 126 7.24 -4.35 -4.01
CA TRP A 126 8.14 -4.57 -2.89
C TRP A 126 7.79 -3.60 -1.76
N THR A 127 7.94 -4.09 -0.53
CA THR A 127 7.77 -3.29 0.70
C THR A 127 9.08 -2.63 1.11
N HIS A 128 10.21 -3.16 0.64
CA HIS A 128 11.55 -2.76 1.03
C HIS A 128 12.45 -2.52 -0.19
N THR A 129 13.38 -1.59 -0.02
CA THR A 129 14.54 -1.35 -0.88
C THR A 129 15.82 -1.81 -0.13
N PRO A 130 17.01 -1.77 -0.74
CA PRO A 130 18.26 -1.95 0.00
C PRO A 130 18.42 -0.99 1.19
N ASP A 131 17.83 0.21 1.09
CA ASP A 131 18.03 1.31 2.03
C ASP A 131 16.98 1.38 3.14
N GLY A 132 15.89 0.59 3.04
CA GLY A 132 14.83 0.58 4.05
C GLY A 132 13.46 0.27 3.48
N LEU A 133 12.43 0.96 3.97
CA LEU A 133 11.08 0.84 3.41
C LEU A 133 11.00 1.50 2.03
N ASP A 134 10.31 0.85 1.11
CA ASP A 134 9.98 1.45 -0.17
C ASP A 134 8.84 2.44 0.01
N LYS A 135 9.15 3.74 0.02
CA LYS A 135 8.15 4.82 0.04
C LYS A 135 7.13 4.68 -1.10
N TYR A 136 7.52 4.21 -2.28
CA TYR A 136 6.58 4.08 -3.40
C TYR A 136 5.54 2.97 -3.19
N SER A 137 5.73 2.12 -2.17
CA SER A 137 4.78 1.08 -1.77
C SER A 137 3.65 1.56 -0.87
N TRP A 138 3.64 2.85 -0.47
CA TRP A 138 2.47 3.47 0.14
C TRP A 138 1.28 3.28 -0.79
N HIS A 139 0.19 2.69 -0.28
CA HIS A 139 -1.00 2.46 -1.08
C HIS A 139 -2.29 2.52 -0.27
N ALA A 140 -3.39 2.77 -0.98
CA ALA A 140 -4.75 2.75 -0.47
C ALA A 140 -5.72 2.22 -1.54
N GLY A 141 -6.74 1.50 -1.12
CA GLY A 141 -7.93 1.20 -1.92
C GLY A 141 -8.93 2.35 -1.91
N ALA A 142 -9.28 2.82 -3.10
CA ALA A 142 -10.34 3.78 -3.35
C ALA A 142 -11.72 3.20 -3.01
N ARG A 143 -12.70 4.09 -2.89
CA ARG A 143 -14.08 3.74 -2.60
C ARG A 143 -14.65 2.81 -3.66
N VAL A 144 -15.23 1.69 -3.22
CA VAL A 144 -16.02 0.80 -4.07
C VAL A 144 -17.42 1.42 -4.20
N PRO A 145 -17.91 1.68 -5.41
CA PRO A 145 -19.14 2.43 -5.57
C PRO A 145 -20.39 1.53 -5.33
N PRO A 146 -21.55 2.12 -5.00
CA PRO A 146 -22.76 1.37 -4.66
C PRO A 146 -23.24 0.40 -5.74
N GLU A 147 -23.01 0.72 -7.01
CA GLU A 147 -23.39 -0.09 -8.17
C GLU A 147 -22.58 -1.41 -8.27
N ALA A 148 -21.40 -1.48 -7.67
CA ALA A 148 -20.59 -2.69 -7.63
C ALA A 148 -21.08 -3.64 -6.51
N THR A 149 -22.34 -4.08 -6.58
CA THR A 149 -23.08 -4.74 -5.46
C THR A 149 -22.36 -5.91 -4.78
N ASP A 150 -21.54 -6.68 -5.51
CA ASP A 150 -20.74 -7.78 -4.96
C ASP A 150 -19.49 -7.31 -4.18
N GLY A 151 -19.22 -6.00 -4.15
CA GLY A 151 -18.05 -5.39 -3.55
C GLY A 151 -16.79 -5.57 -4.40
N LYS A 152 -15.62 -5.44 -3.76
CA LYS A 152 -14.30 -5.74 -4.34
C LYS A 152 -13.71 -6.97 -3.66
N LEU A 153 -13.27 -7.94 -4.45
CA LEU A 153 -12.61 -9.15 -3.99
C LEU A 153 -11.15 -9.15 -4.47
N ILE A 154 -10.24 -9.27 -3.53
CA ILE A 154 -8.80 -9.40 -3.80
C ILE A 154 -8.27 -10.61 -3.05
N ALA A 155 -7.55 -11.49 -3.75
CA ALA A 155 -6.66 -12.43 -3.08
C ALA A 155 -5.31 -11.73 -2.81
N GLN A 156 -4.99 -11.55 -1.53
CA GLN A 156 -3.75 -10.93 -1.09
C GLN A 156 -2.78 -11.97 -0.53
N LYS A 157 -1.52 -11.89 -0.97
CA LYS A 157 -0.43 -12.70 -0.44
C LYS A 157 0.78 -11.84 -0.13
N PHE A 158 1.42 -12.13 1.00
CA PHE A 158 2.67 -11.51 1.40
C PHE A 158 3.82 -12.50 1.30
N LYS A 159 4.94 -12.05 0.75
CA LYS A 159 6.22 -12.74 0.89
C LYS A 159 6.93 -12.20 2.10
N SER A 160 7.19 -13.04 3.10
CA SER A 160 8.01 -12.63 4.26
C SER A 160 9.50 -12.67 3.95
N LEU A 161 10.25 -11.83 4.65
CA LEU A 161 11.71 -11.94 4.75
C LEU A 161 12.10 -13.28 5.40
N PRO A 162 13.24 -13.87 4.97
CA PRO A 162 13.91 -14.92 5.72
C PRO A 162 14.15 -14.51 7.17
N VAL A 163 14.03 -15.44 8.12
CA VAL A 163 14.09 -15.16 9.56
C VAL A 163 15.36 -14.41 9.95
N GLN A 164 16.50 -14.75 9.36
CA GLN A 164 17.78 -14.11 9.61
C GLN A 164 17.88 -12.64 9.16
N TRP A 165 16.93 -12.18 8.34
CA TRP A 165 16.85 -10.80 7.84
C TRP A 165 15.65 -10.05 8.42
N ARG A 166 14.90 -10.68 9.33
CA ARG A 166 13.82 -9.98 10.02
C ARG A 166 14.42 -9.06 11.09
N PRO A 167 13.90 -7.83 11.24
CA PRO A 167 14.36 -6.92 12.26
C PRO A 167 14.04 -7.48 13.64
N THR A 168 14.96 -7.30 14.59
CA THR A 168 14.79 -7.77 15.97
C THR A 168 13.90 -6.85 16.81
N ARG A 169 13.77 -5.58 16.40
CA ARG A 169 12.86 -4.59 17.00
C ARG A 169 12.01 -3.96 15.91
N LYS A 170 10.78 -3.55 16.27
CA LYS A 170 9.84 -2.90 15.34
C LYS A 170 10.39 -1.64 14.66
N ALA A 171 11.34 -0.93 15.28
CA ALA A 171 11.92 0.30 14.71
C ALA A 171 13.19 0.05 13.88
N ASP A 172 13.69 -1.18 13.80
CA ASP A 172 14.93 -1.45 13.07
C ASP A 172 14.64 -1.50 11.56
N ALA A 173 15.34 -0.66 10.79
CA ALA A 173 15.27 -0.71 9.35
C ALA A 173 15.86 -2.03 8.83
N VAL A 174 15.14 -2.70 7.92
CA VAL A 174 15.67 -3.85 7.19
C VAL A 174 16.49 -3.35 6.01
N ARG A 175 17.76 -3.73 5.96
CA ARG A 175 18.57 -3.63 4.74
C ARG A 175 18.51 -4.94 3.97
N LEU A 176 17.91 -4.90 2.79
CA LEU A 176 17.87 -6.06 1.92
C LEU A 176 19.21 -6.28 1.22
N PRO A 177 19.65 -7.54 1.06
CA PRO A 177 20.68 -7.87 0.09
C PRO A 177 20.23 -7.43 -1.31
N VAL A 178 21.19 -7.02 -2.15
CA VAL A 178 20.92 -6.62 -3.54
C VAL A 178 20.17 -7.71 -4.31
N GLU A 179 20.43 -8.98 -4.01
CA GLU A 179 19.78 -10.16 -4.63
C GLU A 179 18.28 -10.29 -4.31
N LEU A 180 17.82 -9.72 -3.20
CA LEU A 180 16.40 -9.67 -2.81
C LEU A 180 15.73 -8.35 -3.16
N SER A 181 16.51 -7.38 -3.62
CA SER A 181 16.01 -6.05 -3.92
C SER A 181 15.22 -6.07 -5.22
N PRO A 182 14.22 -5.19 -5.38
CA PRO A 182 13.57 -5.02 -6.68
C PRO A 182 14.63 -4.78 -7.76
N PRO A 183 14.44 -5.29 -8.98
CA PRO A 183 15.38 -5.06 -10.08
C PRO A 183 15.53 -3.54 -10.29
N LEU A 184 16.75 -3.04 -10.12
CA LEU A 184 17.08 -1.64 -10.41
C LEU A 184 16.91 -1.41 -11.91
N GLY A 185 15.87 -0.66 -12.30
CA GLY A 185 15.68 -0.19 -13.66
C GLY A 185 14.87 -1.11 -14.56
N LEU A 186 13.54 -0.98 -14.49
CA LEU A 186 12.69 -1.01 -15.68
C LEU A 186 11.81 0.22 -15.59
N GLY A 187 12.12 1.24 -16.40
CA GLY A 187 11.14 2.26 -16.72
C GLY A 187 9.87 1.59 -17.21
N LEU A 188 8.72 2.18 -16.86
CA LEU A 188 7.37 1.76 -17.25
C LEU A 188 7.31 1.26 -18.70
N GLY A 189 7.51 -0.05 -18.88
CA GLY A 189 7.13 -0.79 -20.06
C GLY A 189 5.71 -1.23 -19.85
N VAL A 190 4.75 -0.46 -20.36
CA VAL A 190 3.40 -0.96 -20.59
C VAL A 190 3.54 -2.06 -21.63
N ALA A 191 3.27 -3.31 -21.24
CA ALA A 191 3.09 -4.43 -22.15
C ALA A 191 1.59 -4.74 -22.27
#